data_AF-A0A7Y4Z7B3-F1
#
_entry.id   AF-A0A7Y4Z7B3-F1
#
_cell.length_a   1.000
_cell.length_b   1.000
_cell.length_c   1.000
_cell.angle_alpha   90.00
_cell.angle_beta   90.00
_cell.angle_gamma   90.00
#
_symmetry.space_group_name_H-M   'P 1'
#
loop_
_entity.id
_entity.type
_entity.pdbx_description
1 polymer ?
#
loop_
_entity_poly.entity_id
_entity_poly.type
_entity_poly.pdbx_seq_one_letter_code
_entity_poly.pdbx_strand_id
1 'polypeptide(L)'
;MNYQTPPSICEYMISLMPEWAFTILEPTPGEGNIVRQLLLKDVSVTAPDDFFTMNFKQRFDCIVMNPPFSHKTANLQNSPKDIDLKGLQVGYYILKQCMAMSDHVIAIMPITIITDSDKRKEELALFGLKSVTILPRKTFDYNRIASVVLELHKGYVGLRELKMSNFK
;
A
#
# COMPACT_ATOMS: atom_id res chain seq x y z
N MET A 1 -17.83 3.87 7.40
CA MET A 1 -17.19 4.64 6.31
C MET A 1 -16.35 3.65 5.53
N ASN A 2 -16.70 3.40 4.26
CA ASN A 2 -16.05 2.39 3.45
C ASN A 2 -14.95 3.05 2.62
N TYR A 3 -13.70 3.00 3.10
CA TYR A 3 -12.52 3.49 2.38
C TYR A 3 -12.08 2.49 1.32
N GLN A 4 -12.95 2.23 0.35
CA GLN A 4 -12.65 1.30 -0.73
C GLN A 4 -11.87 2.01 -1.84
N THR A 5 -10.88 1.31 -2.38
CA THR A 5 -10.11 1.77 -3.53
C THR A 5 -11.01 1.79 -4.76
N PRO A 6 -11.18 2.94 -5.45
CA PRO A 6 -11.98 2.99 -6.67
C PRO A 6 -11.36 2.12 -7.79
N PRO A 7 -12.17 1.55 -8.70
CA PRO A 7 -11.68 0.66 -9.75
C PRO A 7 -10.55 1.26 -10.61
N SER A 8 -10.66 2.53 -11.01
CA SER A 8 -9.63 3.22 -11.81
C SER A 8 -8.29 3.34 -11.08
N ILE A 9 -8.31 3.42 -9.75
CA ILE A 9 -7.10 3.43 -8.93
C ILE A 9 -6.54 2.02 -8.79
N CYS A 10 -7.40 1.00 -8.60
CA CYS A 10 -6.97 -0.40 -8.59
C CYS A 10 -6.26 -0.76 -9.90
N GLU A 11 -6.86 -0.45 -11.06
CA GLU A 11 -6.28 -0.67 -12.39
C GLU A 11 -4.92 0.01 -12.51
N TYR A 12 -4.83 1.27 -12.08
CA TYR A 12 -3.57 2.00 -12.08
C TYR A 12 -2.51 1.34 -11.21
N MET A 13 -2.81 1.02 -9.94
CA MET A 13 -1.87 0.33 -9.05
C MET A 13 -1.39 -0.98 -9.67
N ILE A 14 -2.29 -1.77 -10.22
CA ILE A 14 -1.98 -3.07 -10.83
C ILE A 14 -1.14 -2.92 -12.11
N SER A 15 -1.27 -1.82 -12.85
CA SER A 15 -0.40 -1.52 -14.00
C SER A 15 1.05 -1.18 -13.63
N LEU A 16 1.33 -0.90 -12.35
CA LEU A 16 2.68 -0.67 -11.84
C LEU A 16 3.38 -1.98 -11.42
N MET A 17 2.66 -3.10 -11.38
CA MET A 17 3.23 -4.39 -11.01
C MET A 17 4.27 -4.85 -12.04
N PRO A 18 5.37 -5.50 -11.60
CA PRO A 18 6.26 -6.17 -12.53
C PRO A 18 5.53 -7.27 -13.31
N GLU A 19 5.81 -7.39 -14.61
CA GLU A 19 5.16 -8.39 -15.47
C GLU A 19 5.43 -9.84 -15.04
N TRP A 20 6.57 -10.08 -14.39
CA TRP A 20 6.97 -11.40 -13.89
C TRP A 20 6.33 -11.77 -12.54
N ALA A 21 5.65 -10.83 -11.88
CA ALA A 21 5.11 -11.06 -10.54
C ALA A 21 3.91 -12.02 -10.58
N PHE A 22 4.02 -13.14 -9.86
CA PHE A 22 2.98 -14.17 -9.84
C PHE A 22 2.31 -14.31 -8.47
N THR A 23 3.08 -14.25 -7.39
CA THR A 23 2.57 -14.33 -6.01
C THR A 23 2.34 -12.93 -5.44
N ILE A 24 1.06 -12.57 -5.29
CA ILE A 24 0.64 -11.22 -4.91
C ILE A 24 -0.01 -11.23 -3.54
N LEU A 25 0.36 -10.28 -2.69
CA LEU A 25 -0.32 -10.05 -1.42
C LEU A 25 -1.10 -8.73 -1.45
N GLU A 26 -2.37 -8.80 -1.07
CA GLU A 26 -3.14 -7.66 -0.59
C GLU A 26 -3.38 -7.82 0.93
N PRO A 27 -2.64 -7.12 1.78
CA PRO A 27 -2.62 -7.39 3.22
C PRO A 27 -3.88 -6.93 3.95
N THR A 28 -4.65 -6.02 3.36
CA THR A 28 -5.82 -5.37 3.99
C THR A 28 -6.95 -5.23 2.97
N PRO A 29 -7.62 -6.34 2.59
CA PRO A 29 -8.49 -6.36 1.43
C PRO A 29 -9.73 -5.49 1.53
N GLY A 30 -10.25 -5.23 2.74
CA GLY A 30 -11.51 -4.49 2.89
C GLY A 30 -12.65 -5.19 2.15
N GLU A 31 -13.29 -4.53 1.19
CA GLU A 31 -14.32 -5.14 0.33
C GLU A 31 -13.72 -5.87 -0.88
N GLY A 32 -12.39 -5.95 -0.99
CA GLY A 32 -11.67 -6.73 -2.00
C GLY A 32 -11.64 -6.11 -3.39
N ASN A 33 -11.70 -4.77 -3.52
CA ASN A 33 -11.65 -4.13 -4.85
C ASN A 33 -10.32 -4.34 -5.57
N ILE A 34 -9.20 -4.36 -4.85
CA ILE A 34 -7.88 -4.67 -5.44
C ILE A 34 -7.82 -6.18 -5.73
N VAL A 35 -8.23 -7.06 -4.80
CA VAL A 35 -8.33 -8.53 -5.03
C VAL A 35 -9.07 -8.83 -6.32
N ARG A 36 -10.26 -8.27 -6.52
CA ARG A 36 -11.07 -8.51 -7.73
C ARG A 36 -10.34 -8.15 -9.01
N GLN A 37 -9.58 -7.05 -9.01
CA GLN A 37 -8.81 -6.62 -10.17
C GLN A 37 -7.55 -7.47 -10.38
N LEU A 38 -6.91 -7.92 -9.30
CA LEU A 38 -5.80 -8.87 -9.38
C LEU A 38 -6.24 -10.22 -9.98
N LEU A 39 -7.44 -10.70 -9.62
CA LEU A 39 -8.02 -11.95 -10.13
C LEU A 39 -8.37 -11.90 -11.63
N LEU A 40 -8.32 -10.72 -12.27
CA LEU A 40 -8.42 -10.60 -13.73
C LEU A 40 -7.08 -10.92 -14.44
N LYS A 41 -5.99 -11.05 -13.68
CA LYS A 41 -4.67 -11.47 -14.16
C LYS A 41 -4.42 -12.94 -13.81
N ASP A 42 -3.51 -13.56 -14.54
CA ASP A 42 -3.04 -14.92 -14.26
C ASP A 42 -2.00 -14.91 -13.12
N VAL A 43 -2.46 -14.60 -11.90
CA VAL A 43 -1.62 -14.48 -10.69
C VAL A 43 -2.25 -15.19 -9.50
N SER A 44 -1.42 -15.58 -8.52
CA SER A 44 -1.86 -16.15 -7.24
C SER A 44 -1.98 -15.05 -6.19
N VAL A 45 -3.20 -14.82 -5.69
CA VAL A 45 -3.49 -13.75 -4.72
C VAL A 45 -3.65 -14.32 -3.31
N THR A 46 -2.91 -13.76 -2.35
CA THR A 46 -3.14 -13.95 -0.90
C THR A 46 -3.75 -12.68 -0.33
N ALA A 47 -4.90 -12.81 0.34
CA ALA A 47 -5.60 -11.69 0.98
C ALA A 47 -6.16 -12.17 2.34
N PRO A 48 -5.48 -11.91 3.47
CA PRO A 48 -5.93 -12.37 4.78
C PRO A 48 -7.09 -11.54 5.32
N ASP A 49 -7.96 -12.17 6.12
CA ASP A 49 -8.98 -11.46 6.91
C ASP A 49 -8.36 -10.60 8.04
N ASP A 50 -7.22 -11.07 8.57
CA ASP A 50 -6.43 -10.37 9.57
C ASP A 50 -4.94 -10.42 9.23
N PHE A 51 -4.39 -9.28 8.83
CA PHE A 51 -2.98 -9.07 8.54
C PHE A 51 -2.05 -9.56 9.65
N PHE A 52 -2.43 -9.38 10.92
CA PHE A 52 -1.57 -9.69 12.05
C PHE A 52 -1.45 -11.19 12.35
N THR A 53 -2.26 -12.03 11.67
CA THR A 53 -2.18 -13.50 11.77
C THR A 53 -1.25 -14.11 10.71
N MET A 54 -0.74 -13.30 9.78
CA MET A 54 0.11 -13.78 8.70
C MET A 54 1.49 -14.27 9.18
N ASN A 55 2.07 -15.20 8.43
CA ASN A 55 3.48 -15.53 8.54
C ASN A 55 4.34 -14.44 7.86
N PHE A 56 4.89 -13.50 8.63
CA PHE A 56 5.75 -12.42 8.10
C PHE A 56 7.09 -12.90 7.51
N LYS A 57 7.42 -14.19 7.59
CA LYS A 57 8.58 -14.77 6.87
C LYS A 57 8.23 -15.14 5.43
N GLN A 58 6.94 -15.23 5.08
CA GLN A 58 6.51 -15.50 3.72
C GLN A 58 6.88 -14.32 2.81
N ARG A 59 7.44 -14.65 1.65
CA ARG A 59 7.79 -13.68 0.62
C ARG A 59 6.75 -13.71 -0.50
N PHE A 60 6.55 -12.54 -1.12
CA PHE A 60 5.69 -12.35 -2.28
C PHE A 60 6.48 -11.63 -3.37
N ASP A 61 6.13 -11.88 -4.63
CA ASP A 61 6.74 -11.21 -5.78
C ASP A 61 6.36 -9.72 -5.78
N CYS A 62 5.13 -9.41 -5.43
CA CYS A 62 4.64 -8.04 -5.30
C CYS A 62 3.57 -7.91 -4.22
N ILE A 63 3.47 -6.73 -3.62
CA ILE A 63 2.43 -6.38 -2.66
C ILE A 63 1.67 -5.17 -3.19
N VAL A 64 0.34 -5.25 -3.21
CA VAL A 64 -0.54 -4.15 -3.64
C VAL A 64 -1.48 -3.84 -2.48
N MET A 65 -1.49 -2.61 -1.98
CA MET A 65 -2.22 -2.32 -0.74
C MET A 65 -2.80 -0.92 -0.62
N ASN A 66 -3.93 -0.84 0.09
CA ASN A 66 -4.49 0.39 0.64
C ASN A 66 -4.71 0.19 2.16
N PRO A 67 -3.64 0.32 2.99
CA PRO A 67 -3.74 0.06 4.40
C PRO A 67 -4.66 1.08 5.10
N PRO A 68 -5.25 0.73 6.26
CA PRO A 68 -6.10 1.65 7.00
C PRO A 68 -5.33 2.90 7.45
N PHE A 69 -5.92 4.08 7.24
CA PHE A 69 -5.37 5.37 7.71
C PHE A 69 -5.79 5.73 9.13
N SER A 70 -6.44 4.82 9.84
CA SER A 70 -6.75 5.01 11.25
C SER A 70 -6.97 3.68 11.96
N HIS A 71 -6.65 3.64 13.25
CA HIS A 71 -7.03 2.53 14.14
C HIS A 71 -8.53 2.20 14.12
N LYS A 72 -9.42 3.17 13.82
CA LYS A 72 -10.88 2.96 13.77
C LYS A 72 -11.34 2.09 12.61
N THR A 73 -10.49 1.98 11.58
CA THR A 73 -10.79 1.23 10.34
C THR A 73 -9.85 0.04 10.17
N ALA A 74 -8.99 -0.23 11.15
CA ALA A 74 -8.06 -1.35 11.14
C ALA A 74 -8.63 -2.52 11.95
N ASN A 75 -8.50 -3.73 11.42
CA ASN A 75 -8.65 -4.94 12.25
C ASN A 75 -7.38 -5.07 13.12
N LEU A 76 -7.51 -4.83 14.42
CA LEU A 76 -6.39 -4.88 15.37
C LEU A 76 -6.52 -6.07 16.35
N GLN A 77 -7.42 -7.02 16.08
CA GLN A 77 -7.72 -8.11 17.02
C GLN A 77 -6.47 -8.89 17.42
N ASN A 78 -5.58 -9.16 16.46
CA ASN A 78 -4.34 -9.89 16.68
C ASN A 78 -3.08 -9.01 16.62
N SER A 79 -3.23 -7.68 16.74
CA SER A 79 -2.07 -6.77 16.67
C SER A 79 -1.13 -6.94 17.87
N PRO A 80 0.19 -6.75 17.69
CA PRO A 80 1.15 -6.76 18.80
C PRO A 80 0.75 -5.76 19.90
N LYS A 81 0.69 -6.22 21.15
CA LYS A 81 0.21 -5.41 22.29
C LYS A 81 1.23 -4.37 22.77
N ASP A 82 2.49 -4.57 22.41
CA ASP A 82 3.65 -3.75 22.76
C ASP A 82 3.88 -2.59 21.78
N ILE A 83 3.12 -2.52 20.69
CA ILE A 83 3.27 -1.49 19.67
C ILE A 83 2.09 -0.51 19.75
N ASP A 84 2.37 0.78 19.94
CA ASP A 84 1.34 1.81 19.81
C ASP A 84 0.96 1.95 18.33
N LEU A 85 -0.23 1.47 17.96
CA LEU A 85 -0.77 1.49 16.60
C LEU A 85 -1.89 2.52 16.45
N LYS A 86 -1.67 3.73 16.96
CA LYS A 86 -2.66 4.81 16.89
C LYS A 86 -2.57 5.61 15.60
N GLY A 87 -3.74 6.04 15.13
CA GLY A 87 -3.86 6.92 13.96
C GLY A 87 -3.19 6.33 12.72
N LEU A 88 -2.27 7.08 12.10
CA LEU A 88 -1.55 6.68 10.89
C LEU A 88 -0.48 5.60 11.12
N GLN A 89 -0.10 5.33 12.38
CA GLN A 89 0.98 4.39 12.70
C GLN A 89 0.66 2.97 12.25
N VAL A 90 -0.62 2.57 12.23
CA VAL A 90 -1.03 1.25 11.73
C VAL A 90 -0.68 1.07 10.26
N GLY A 91 -0.97 2.04 9.40
CA GLY A 91 -0.63 1.96 7.98
C GLY A 91 0.87 1.95 7.73
N TYR A 92 1.64 2.68 8.55
CA TYR A 92 3.11 2.65 8.46
C TYR A 92 3.70 1.34 8.95
N TYR A 93 3.15 0.75 10.01
CA TYR A 93 3.56 -0.55 10.49
C TYR A 93 3.35 -1.62 9.41
N ILE A 94 2.15 -1.65 8.81
CA ILE A 94 1.82 -2.58 7.71
C ILE A 94 2.77 -2.38 6.54
N LEU A 95 3.02 -1.13 6.11
CA LEU A 95 3.97 -0.83 5.04
C LEU A 95 5.37 -1.40 5.31
N LYS A 96 5.89 -1.22 6.53
CA LYS A 96 7.23 -1.73 6.90
C LYS A 96 7.31 -3.24 6.84
N GLN A 97 6.27 -3.93 7.34
CA GLN A 97 6.20 -5.39 7.25
C GLN A 97 6.13 -5.84 5.78
N CYS A 98 5.34 -5.16 4.95
CA CYS A 98 5.27 -5.42 3.52
C CYS A 98 6.63 -5.21 2.81
N MET A 99 7.37 -4.16 3.16
CA MET A 99 8.74 -3.93 2.65
C MET A 99 9.72 -5.04 3.06
N ALA A 100 9.48 -5.75 4.16
CA ALA A 100 10.27 -6.94 4.52
C ALA A 100 9.83 -8.19 3.72
N MET A 101 8.56 -8.28 3.36
CA MET A 101 7.95 -9.42 2.69
C MET A 101 8.05 -9.39 1.15
N SER A 102 8.39 -8.25 0.55
CA SER A 102 8.54 -8.13 -0.91
C SER A 102 9.60 -7.10 -1.29
N ASP A 103 10.20 -7.28 -2.47
CA ASP A 103 11.07 -6.27 -3.07
C ASP A 103 10.27 -5.27 -3.91
N HIS A 104 9.02 -5.57 -4.26
CA HIS A 104 8.11 -4.68 -4.98
C HIS A 104 6.84 -4.41 -4.15
N VAL A 105 6.60 -3.15 -3.82
CA VAL A 105 5.43 -2.72 -3.05
C VAL A 105 4.75 -1.53 -3.72
N ILE A 106 3.45 -1.66 -3.96
CA ILE A 106 2.58 -0.62 -4.52
C ILE A 106 1.55 -0.27 -3.45
N ALA A 107 1.64 0.93 -2.90
CA ALA A 107 0.90 1.29 -1.70
C ALA A 107 0.19 2.63 -1.83
N ILE A 108 -1.11 2.70 -1.51
CA ILE A 108 -1.78 3.97 -1.26
C ILE A 108 -1.45 4.42 0.16
N MET A 109 -0.84 5.59 0.30
CA MET A 109 -0.52 6.17 1.59
C MET A 109 -1.00 7.63 1.65
N PRO A 110 -1.23 8.20 2.85
CA PRO A 110 -1.39 9.64 2.98
C PRO A 110 -0.11 10.36 2.53
N ILE A 111 -0.25 11.53 1.89
CA ILE A 111 0.90 12.32 1.43
C ILE A 111 1.85 12.70 2.57
N THR A 112 1.34 12.76 3.80
CA THR A 112 2.11 13.02 5.03
C THR A 112 3.20 11.99 5.31
N ILE A 113 3.18 10.82 4.64
CA ILE A 113 4.27 9.86 4.73
C ILE A 113 5.59 10.40 4.16
N ILE A 114 5.52 11.30 3.17
CA ILE A 114 6.69 11.91 2.53
C ILE A 114 6.88 13.39 2.88
N THR A 115 5.85 14.09 3.38
CA THR A 115 5.95 15.53 3.71
C THR A 115 6.28 15.83 5.16
N ASP A 116 5.86 14.98 6.11
CA ASP A 116 5.87 15.36 7.54
C ASP A 116 7.04 14.75 8.31
N SER A 117 7.92 13.97 7.66
CA SER A 117 9.03 13.30 8.35
C SER A 117 10.17 12.95 7.41
N ASP A 118 11.31 13.59 7.62
CA ASP A 118 12.54 13.30 6.88
C ASP A 118 13.00 11.86 7.06
N LYS A 119 12.90 11.32 8.29
CA LYS A 119 13.25 9.92 8.59
C LYS A 119 12.44 8.92 7.75
N ARG A 120 11.12 9.12 7.62
CA ARG A 120 10.28 8.23 6.79
C ARG A 120 10.58 8.40 5.31
N LYS A 121 10.79 9.64 4.86
CA LYS A 121 11.20 9.92 3.49
C LYS A 121 12.53 9.26 3.14
N GLU A 122 13.51 9.33 4.04
CA GLU A 122 14.80 8.66 3.92
C GLU A 122 14.65 7.14 3.91
N GLU A 123 13.84 6.56 4.79
CA GLU A 123 13.58 5.13 4.82
C GLU A 123 12.97 4.61 3.50
N LEU A 124 11.99 5.31 2.94
CA LEU A 124 11.42 5.00 1.63
C LEU A 124 12.47 5.16 0.51
N ALA A 125 13.29 6.21 0.59
CA ALA A 125 14.35 6.46 -0.37
C ALA A 125 15.45 5.38 -0.35
N LEU A 126 15.84 4.92 0.84
CA LEU A 126 16.82 3.85 1.06
C LEU A 126 16.31 2.48 0.64
N PHE A 127 15.02 2.21 0.88
CA PHE A 127 14.40 1.01 0.35
C PHE A 127 14.43 1.02 -1.17
N GLY A 128 13.98 2.11 -1.79
CA GLY A 128 14.02 2.30 -3.24
C GLY A 128 12.71 2.84 -3.78
N LEU A 129 12.31 4.02 -3.28
CA LEU A 129 11.18 4.77 -3.83
C LEU A 129 11.43 5.11 -5.29
N LYS A 130 10.64 4.51 -6.19
CA LYS A 130 10.72 4.67 -7.64
C LYS A 130 9.80 5.78 -8.14
N SER A 131 8.53 5.76 -7.75
CA SER A 131 7.61 6.83 -8.11
C SER A 131 6.60 7.18 -7.02
N VAL A 132 6.12 8.43 -7.05
CA VAL A 132 5.04 8.95 -6.22
C VAL A 132 3.98 9.53 -7.15
N THR A 133 2.76 9.00 -7.09
CA THR A 133 1.63 9.50 -7.86
C THR A 133 0.62 10.17 -6.94
N ILE A 134 0.46 11.48 -7.07
CA ILE A 134 -0.51 12.24 -6.28
C ILE A 134 -1.92 11.96 -6.82
N LEU A 135 -2.80 11.51 -5.93
CA LEU A 135 -4.21 11.25 -6.23
C LEU A 135 -5.07 12.52 -6.06
N PRO A 136 -6.11 12.74 -6.88
CA PRO A 136 -7.07 13.80 -6.67
C PRO A 136 -7.68 13.74 -5.26
N ARG A 137 -7.95 14.91 -4.66
CA ARG A 137 -8.55 14.98 -3.32
C ARG A 137 -9.93 14.32 -3.20
N LYS A 138 -10.61 14.11 -4.32
CA LYS A 138 -11.94 13.50 -4.40
C LYS A 138 -11.89 11.99 -4.67
N THR A 139 -10.71 11.38 -4.74
CA THR A 139 -10.57 9.96 -5.05
C THR A 139 -11.27 9.06 -4.04
N PHE A 140 -11.24 9.41 -2.76
CA PHE A 140 -11.95 8.67 -1.72
C PHE A 140 -13.12 9.52 -1.23
N ASP A 141 -14.34 9.06 -1.48
CA ASP A 141 -15.54 9.75 -1.05
C ASP A 141 -15.48 10.04 0.46
N TYR A 142 -15.83 11.28 0.81
CA TYR A 142 -15.88 11.79 2.19
C TYR A 142 -14.54 11.98 2.93
N ASN A 143 -13.38 11.72 2.31
CA ASN A 143 -12.09 11.92 2.98
C ASN A 143 -11.29 13.11 2.42
N ARG A 144 -10.91 14.04 3.30
CA ARG A 144 -10.01 15.16 2.95
C ARG A 144 -8.54 14.74 2.91
N ILE A 145 -8.23 13.46 3.12
CA ILE A 145 -6.86 12.97 3.21
C ILE A 145 -6.25 12.93 1.81
N ALA A 146 -5.39 13.89 1.52
CA ALA A 146 -4.55 13.85 0.33
C ALA A 146 -3.71 12.56 0.35
N SER A 147 -3.87 11.75 -0.69
CA SER A 147 -3.29 10.42 -0.79
C SER A 147 -2.38 10.33 -2.00
N VAL A 148 -1.41 9.42 -1.93
CA VAL A 148 -0.48 9.12 -3.01
C VAL A 148 -0.42 7.62 -3.23
N VAL A 149 -0.15 7.19 -4.46
CA VAL A 149 0.34 5.84 -4.74
C VAL A 149 1.86 5.89 -4.73
N LEU A 150 2.47 5.07 -3.88
CA LEU A 150 3.91 4.83 -3.84
C LEU A 150 4.22 3.59 -4.66
N GLU A 151 5.20 3.69 -5.56
CA GLU A 151 5.83 2.55 -6.22
C GLU A 151 7.23 2.37 -5.61
N LEU A 152 7.41 1.29 -4.87
CA LEU A 152 8.65 0.95 -4.18
C LEU A 152 9.28 -0.28 -4.84
N HIS A 153 10.58 -0.20 -5.12
CA HIS A 153 11.38 -1.29 -5.64
C HIS A 153 12.71 -1.35 -4.88
N LYS A 154 12.92 -2.42 -4.12
CA LYS A 154 14.11 -2.58 -3.28
C LYS A 154 15.40 -2.40 -4.09
N GLY A 155 16.27 -1.49 -3.65
CA GLY A 155 17.54 -1.20 -4.32
C GLY A 155 17.42 -0.33 -5.57
N TYR A 156 16.26 0.27 -5.85
CA TYR A 156 16.10 1.20 -6.98
C TYR A 156 17.00 2.44 -6.81
N VAL A 157 17.91 2.64 -7.77
CA VAL A 157 18.87 3.77 -7.83
C VAL A 157 18.59 4.76 -8.96
N GLY A 158 17.51 4.55 -9.73
CA GLY A 158 17.17 5.39 -10.88
C GLY A 158 16.54 6.74 -10.50
N LEU A 159 16.19 7.52 -11.53
CA LEU A 159 15.50 8.79 -11.35
C LEU A 159 14.12 8.55 -10.72
N ARG A 160 13.84 9.24 -9.61
CA ARG A 160 12.55 9.16 -8.94
C ARG A 160 11.53 10.04 -9.65
N GLU A 161 10.36 9.47 -9.93
CA GLU A 161 9.31 10.18 -10.67
C GLU A 161 8.24 10.74 -9.72
N LEU A 162 7.87 12.00 -9.90
CA LEU A 162 6.66 12.58 -9.32
C LEU A 162 5.60 12.69 -10.41
N LYS A 163 4.44 12.05 -10.21
CA LYS A 163 3.34 11.97 -11.16
C LYS A 163 2.12 12.68 -10.59
N MET A 164 1.45 13.48 -11.43
CA MET A 164 0.14 14.05 -11.13
C MET A 164 -0.91 13.23 -11.87
N SER A 165 -1.88 12.67 -11.14
CA SER A 165 -2.94 11.88 -11.76
C SER A 165 -4.21 12.68 -12.01
N ASN A 166 -4.86 12.38 -13.14
CA ASN A 166 -6.12 12.99 -13.58
C ASN A 166 -7.26 11.96 -13.57
N PHE A 167 -7.32 11.11 -12.54
CA PHE A 167 -8.44 10.17 -12.39
C PHE A 167 -9.75 10.96 -12.29
N LYS A 168 -10.71 10.60 -13.14
CA LYS A 168 -12.06 11.17 -13.18
C LYS A 168 -13.00 10.36 -12.31
#